data_AF-A0A7C9F6K7-F1
#
_entry.id   AF-A0A7C9F6K7-F1
#
_cell.length_a   1.000
_cell.length_b   1.000
_cell.length_c   1.000
_cell.angle_alpha   90.00
_cell.angle_beta   90.00
_cell.angle_gamma   90.00
#
_symmetry.space_group_name_H-M   'P 1'
#
loop_
_entity.id
_entity.type
_entity.pdbx_description
1 polymer ?
#
loop_
_entity_poly.entity_id
_entity_poly.type
_entity_poly.pdbx_seq_one_letter_code
_entity_poly.pdbx_strand_id
1 'polypeptide(L)'
;MVLHPVNVEVSESAENTNPAETDEAYESWVRFLISQTRDTAKYPLLFKENMNYGFRRNLWALKPFAIVIVVVSLIGSYFYYFRATGTFNPVLFPSSYLVNLIILLVALTFWLFIVSPRWVESIAYSYGQRLLETVESIE
;
A
#
# COMPACT_ATOMS: atom_id res chain seq x y z
N MET A 1 5.81 -24.88 -14.67
CA MET A 1 5.91 -25.65 -13.42
C MET A 1 4.55 -25.53 -12.74
N VAL A 2 3.73 -26.57 -12.81
CA VAL A 2 2.46 -26.61 -12.07
C VAL A 2 2.85 -26.84 -10.61
N LEU A 3 2.66 -25.82 -9.76
CA LEU A 3 2.81 -25.99 -8.33
C LEU A 3 1.62 -26.83 -7.87
N HIS A 4 1.83 -28.12 -7.65
CA HIS A 4 0.83 -28.90 -6.92
C HIS A 4 0.85 -28.42 -5.47
N PRO A 5 -0.30 -27.99 -4.92
CA PRO A 5 -0.36 -27.55 -3.54
C PRO A 5 0.02 -28.70 -2.61
N VAL A 6 0.65 -28.35 -1.49
CA VAL A 6 1.04 -29.31 -0.45
C VAL A 6 -0.24 -29.82 0.20
N ASN A 7 -0.42 -31.15 0.17
CA ASN A 7 -1.63 -31.79 0.68
C ASN A 7 -1.43 -32.15 2.16
N VAL A 8 -1.42 -31.13 3.01
CA VAL A 8 -1.34 -31.25 4.47
C VAL A 8 -2.74 -31.04 5.07
N GLU A 9 -3.05 -31.80 6.11
CA GLU A 9 -4.29 -31.65 6.85
C GLU A 9 -4.28 -30.33 7.64
N VAL A 10 -5.13 -29.40 7.23
CA VAL A 10 -5.31 -28.12 7.92
C VAL A 10 -6.43 -28.28 8.95
N SER A 11 -6.08 -28.27 10.23
CA SER A 11 -7.00 -28.34 11.37
C SER A 11 -6.56 -27.41 12.49
N GLU A 12 -7.46 -27.04 13.41
CA GLU A 12 -7.12 -26.23 14.58
C GLU A 12 -5.99 -26.88 15.41
N SER A 13 -6.00 -28.21 15.54
CA SER A 13 -4.91 -28.94 16.20
C SER A 13 -3.59 -28.85 15.44
N ALA A 14 -3.62 -28.87 14.10
CA ALA A 14 -2.42 -28.77 13.27
C ALA A 14 -1.82 -27.35 13.33
N GLU A 15 -2.64 -26.30 13.30
CA GLU A 15 -2.17 -24.92 13.46
C GLU A 15 -1.47 -24.69 14.81
N ASN A 16 -1.99 -25.31 15.88
CA ASN A 16 -1.39 -25.19 17.20
C ASN A 16 -0.11 -26.02 17.38
N THR A 17 0.01 -27.16 16.69
CA THR A 17 1.12 -28.10 16.87
C THR A 17 2.27 -27.85 15.90
N ASN A 18 1.96 -27.49 14.66
CA ASN A 18 2.94 -27.19 13.62
C ASN A 18 2.48 -26.01 12.74
N PRO A 19 2.54 -24.76 13.28
CA PRO A 19 2.08 -23.58 12.56
C PRO A 19 2.85 -23.34 11.26
N ALA A 20 4.16 -23.63 11.23
CA ALA A 20 4.99 -23.41 10.04
C ALA A 20 4.58 -24.31 8.86
N GLU A 21 4.27 -25.58 9.11
CA GLU A 21 3.79 -26.52 8.08
C GLU A 21 2.40 -26.14 7.57
N THR A 22 1.55 -25.61 8.46
CA THR A 22 0.21 -25.16 8.10
C THR A 22 0.26 -23.86 7.27
N ASP A 23 1.14 -22.93 7.62
CA ASP A 23 1.42 -21.72 6.82
C ASP A 23 1.95 -22.08 5.42
N GLU A 24 2.83 -23.08 5.32
CA GLU A 24 3.32 -23.58 4.03
C GLU A 24 2.18 -24.13 3.16
N ALA A 25 1.24 -24.87 3.77
CA ALA A 25 0.05 -25.36 3.07
C ALA A 25 -0.79 -24.19 2.52
N TYR A 26 -1.10 -23.18 3.34
CA TYR A 26 -1.82 -21.99 2.91
C TYR A 26 -1.09 -21.24 1.79
N GLU A 27 0.22 -21.01 1.93
CA GLU A 27 1.03 -20.38 0.89
C GLU A 27 1.00 -21.16 -0.42
N SER A 28 1.09 -22.48 -0.36
CA SER A 28 1.10 -23.34 -1.55
C SER A 28 -0.21 -23.24 -2.34
N TRP A 29 -1.36 -23.25 -1.63
CA TRP A 29 -2.68 -23.10 -2.22
C TRP A 29 -2.90 -21.68 -2.78
N VAL A 30 -2.50 -20.64 -2.04
CA VAL A 30 -2.58 -19.26 -2.53
C VAL A 30 -1.75 -19.09 -3.82
N ARG A 31 -0.54 -19.62 -3.86
CA ARG A 31 0.32 -19.59 -5.06
C ARG A 31 -0.31 -20.35 -6.22
N PHE A 32 -0.93 -21.50 -5.96
CA PHE A 32 -1.67 -22.25 -6.97
C PHE A 32 -2.82 -21.41 -7.54
N LEU A 33 -3.68 -20.83 -6.70
CA LEU A 33 -4.79 -19.97 -7.15
C LEU A 33 -4.31 -18.79 -7.99
N ILE A 34 -3.26 -18.10 -7.56
CA ILE A 34 -2.64 -17.00 -8.32
C ILE A 34 -2.14 -17.52 -9.69
N SER A 35 -1.61 -18.74 -9.75
CA SER A 35 -1.14 -19.33 -11.02
C SER A 35 -2.29 -19.65 -11.98
N GLN A 36 -3.46 -20.03 -11.47
CA GLN A 36 -4.65 -20.34 -12.26
C GLN A 36 -5.46 -19.10 -12.67
N THR A 37 -5.18 -17.95 -12.05
CA THR A 37 -5.96 -16.72 -12.22
C THR A 37 -5.20 -15.58 -12.91
N ARG A 38 -4.14 -15.92 -13.66
CA ARG A 38 -3.29 -14.94 -14.35
C ARG A 38 -3.96 -14.23 -15.54
N ASP A 39 -4.99 -14.84 -16.11
CA ASP A 39 -5.71 -14.25 -17.23
C ASP A 39 -6.55 -13.05 -16.76
N THR A 40 -6.03 -11.85 -17.00
CA THR A 40 -6.68 -10.59 -16.58
C THR A 40 -7.96 -10.28 -17.35
N ALA A 41 -8.18 -10.88 -18.53
CA ALA A 41 -9.44 -10.74 -19.26
C ALA A 41 -10.52 -11.66 -18.67
N LYS A 42 -10.14 -12.86 -18.20
CA LYS A 42 -11.03 -13.78 -17.48
C LYS A 42 -11.32 -13.31 -16.06
N TYR A 43 -10.34 -12.72 -15.36
CA TYR A 43 -10.45 -12.29 -13.95
C TYR A 43 -10.25 -10.76 -13.75
N PRO A 44 -11.05 -9.90 -14.40
CA PRO A 44 -10.81 -8.44 -14.38
C PRO A 44 -11.01 -7.81 -13.00
N LEU A 45 -11.93 -8.35 -12.18
CA LEU A 45 -12.15 -7.87 -10.81
C LEU A 45 -10.98 -8.20 -9.89
N LEU A 46 -10.46 -9.42 -9.94
CA LEU A 46 -9.27 -9.82 -9.19
C LEU A 46 -8.06 -8.97 -9.59
N PHE A 47 -7.87 -8.76 -10.90
CA PHE A 47 -6.80 -7.93 -11.41
C PHE A 47 -6.89 -6.49 -10.88
N LYS A 48 -8.09 -5.90 -10.87
CA LYS A 48 -8.33 -4.56 -10.31
C LYS A 48 -7.99 -4.47 -8.82
N GLU A 49 -8.37 -5.46 -8.02
CA GLU A 49 -8.03 -5.49 -6.59
C GLU A 49 -6.52 -5.65 -6.36
N ASN A 50 -5.86 -6.49 -7.16
CA ASN A 50 -4.41 -6.65 -7.10
C ASN A 50 -3.68 -5.33 -7.43
N MET A 51 -4.14 -4.60 -8.45
CA MET A 51 -3.61 -3.27 -8.79
C MET A 51 -3.80 -2.28 -7.64
N ASN A 52 -5.00 -2.23 -7.05
CA ASN A 52 -5.29 -1.35 -5.92
C ASN A 52 -4.42 -1.68 -4.70
N TYR A 53 -4.27 -2.97 -4.39
CA TYR A 53 -3.38 -3.43 -3.33
C TYR A 53 -1.92 -3.01 -3.59
N GLY A 54 -1.41 -3.26 -4.80
CA GLY A 54 -0.09 -2.84 -5.23
C GLY A 54 0.13 -1.34 -5.08
N PHE A 55 -0.84 -0.52 -5.50
CA PHE A 55 -0.79 0.93 -5.36
C PHE A 55 -0.66 1.38 -3.89
N ARG A 56 -1.51 0.88 -3.00
CA ARG A 56 -1.47 1.27 -1.58
C ARG A 56 -0.20 0.79 -0.89
N ARG A 57 0.22 -0.45 -1.15
CA ARG A 57 1.46 -1.02 -0.59
C ARG A 57 2.69 -0.23 -1.06
N ASN A 58 2.75 0.13 -2.35
CA ASN A 58 3.84 0.91 -2.91
C ASN A 58 3.88 2.32 -2.31
N LEU A 59 2.73 2.98 -2.17
CA LEU A 59 2.65 4.27 -1.46
C LEU A 59 3.17 4.14 -0.03
N TRP A 60 2.74 3.13 0.71
CA TRP A 60 3.21 2.94 2.08
C TRP A 60 4.73 2.73 2.18
N ALA A 61 5.33 1.98 1.25
CA ALA A 61 6.79 1.84 1.15
C ALA A 61 7.50 3.16 0.82
N LEU A 62 6.86 4.04 0.03
CA LEU A 62 7.39 5.36 -0.33
C LEU A 62 7.17 6.44 0.74
N LYS A 63 6.28 6.21 1.72
CA LYS A 63 5.95 7.16 2.80
C LYS A 63 7.18 7.82 3.44
N PRO A 64 8.22 7.10 3.91
CA PRO A 64 9.38 7.75 4.54
C PRO A 64 10.08 8.73 3.59
N PHE A 65 10.29 8.34 2.33
CA PHE A 65 10.91 9.20 1.32
C PHE A 65 10.07 10.43 1.02
N ALA A 66 8.76 10.27 0.86
CA ALA A 66 7.84 11.36 0.60
C ALA A 66 7.82 12.38 1.75
N ILE A 67 7.80 11.91 3.00
CA ILE A 67 7.88 12.79 4.18
C ILE A 67 9.19 13.57 4.19
N VAL A 68 10.34 12.91 3.94
CA VAL A 68 11.64 13.57 3.87
C VAL A 68 11.64 14.67 2.80
N ILE A 69 11.15 14.36 1.60
CA ILE A 69 11.06 15.34 0.50
C ILE A 69 10.21 16.54 0.91
N VAL A 70 9.01 16.31 1.46
CA VAL A 70 8.10 17.40 1.87
C VAL A 70 8.71 18.26 2.97
N VAL A 71 9.36 17.66 3.97
CA VAL A 71 10.04 18.39 5.05
C VAL A 71 11.21 19.22 4.51
N VAL A 72 12.04 18.65 3.64
CA VAL A 72 13.14 19.37 2.98
C VAL A 72 12.60 20.52 2.14
N SER A 73 11.51 20.33 1.41
CA SER A 73 10.85 21.38 0.63
C SER A 73 10.30 22.51 1.51
N LEU A 74 9.70 22.18 2.67
CA LEU A 74 9.23 23.18 3.64
C LEU A 74 10.40 24.02 4.19
N ILE A 75 11.46 23.34 4.63
CA ILE A 75 12.68 23.99 5.15
C ILE A 75 13.34 24.86 4.06
N GLY A 76 13.47 24.32 2.84
CA GLY A 76 14.03 25.06 1.71
C GLY A 76 13.20 26.28 1.33
N SER A 77 11.87 26.15 1.33
CA SER A 77 10.94 27.26 1.08
C SER A 77 11.07 28.35 2.14
N TYR A 78 11.20 27.96 3.42
CA TYR A 78 11.46 28.89 4.53
C TYR A 78 12.77 29.66 4.33
N PHE A 79 13.88 28.95 4.09
CA PHE A 79 15.19 29.60 3.92
C PHE A 79 15.25 30.50 2.70
N TYR A 80 14.63 30.08 1.59
CA TYR A 80 14.52 30.89 0.38
C TYR A 80 13.80 32.21 0.65
N TYR A 81 12.63 32.16 1.30
CA TYR A 81 11.85 33.36 1.64
C TYR A 81 12.60 34.27 2.61
N PHE A 82 13.21 33.69 3.66
CA PHE A 82 13.97 34.45 4.65
C PHE A 82 15.18 35.15 4.02
N ARG A 83 15.91 34.48 3.13
CA ARG A 83 17.02 35.08 2.36
C ARG A 83 16.57 36.25 1.50
N ALA A 84 15.38 36.17 0.90
CA ALA A 84 14.87 37.19 -0.01
C ALA A 84 14.32 38.43 0.73
N THR A 85 13.72 38.25 1.90
CA THR A 85 12.97 39.32 2.60
C THR A 85 13.60 39.77 3.92
N GLY A 86 14.55 38.99 4.46
CA GLY A 86 15.20 39.26 5.76
C GLY A 86 14.27 39.14 6.96
N THR A 87 13.00 38.75 6.77
CA THR A 87 12.00 38.66 7.84
C THR A 87 11.14 37.41 7.67
N PHE A 88 10.52 36.97 8.75
CA PHE A 88 9.47 35.95 8.71
C PHE A 88 8.18 36.55 9.25
N ASN A 89 7.52 37.36 8.43
CA ASN A 89 6.23 37.95 8.77
C ASN A 89 5.13 37.35 7.89
N PRO A 90 4.25 36.47 8.43
CA PRO A 90 3.16 35.86 7.68
C PRO A 90 2.21 36.83 7.00
N VAL A 91 2.08 38.07 7.52
CA VAL A 91 1.25 39.12 6.92
C VAL A 91 1.82 39.60 5.58
N LEU A 92 3.13 39.46 5.38
CA LEU A 92 3.83 39.89 4.17
C LEU A 92 4.01 38.76 3.16
N PHE A 93 3.49 37.56 3.42
CA PHE A 93 3.67 36.44 2.51
C PHE A 93 2.94 36.69 1.20
N PRO A 94 3.64 36.61 0.05
CA PRO A 94 2.97 36.66 -1.23
C PRO A 94 2.04 35.46 -1.38
N SER A 95 0.95 35.63 -2.14
CA SER A 95 -0.05 34.59 -2.38
C SER A 95 0.57 33.29 -2.92
N SER A 96 1.59 33.39 -3.77
CA SER A 96 2.33 32.24 -4.30
C SER A 96 3.03 31.42 -3.21
N TYR A 97 3.62 32.08 -2.20
CA TYR A 97 4.26 31.41 -1.08
C TYR A 97 3.23 30.71 -0.18
N LEU A 98 2.08 31.36 0.07
CA LEU A 98 0.97 30.76 0.83
C LEU A 98 0.41 29.51 0.14
N VAL A 99 0.18 29.56 -1.18
CA VAL A 99 -0.28 28.40 -1.96
C VAL A 99 0.72 27.25 -1.87
N ASN A 100 2.02 27.53 -2.02
CA ASN A 100 3.07 26.53 -1.87
C ASN A 100 3.06 25.88 -0.46
N LEU A 101 2.96 26.68 0.60
CA LEU A 101 2.86 26.17 1.97
C LEU A 101 1.62 25.29 2.16
N ILE A 102 0.46 25.71 1.67
CA ILE A 102 -0.78 24.94 1.77
C ILE A 102 -0.62 23.59 1.07
N ILE A 103 -0.08 23.56 -0.15
CA ILE A 103 0.14 22.31 -0.90
C ILE A 103 1.07 21.38 -0.13
N LEU A 104 2.18 21.89 0.40
CA LEU A 104 3.15 21.09 1.18
C LEU A 104 2.53 20.56 2.48
N LEU A 105 1.72 21.37 3.17
CA LEU A 105 1.03 20.96 4.40
C LEU A 105 -0.02 19.89 4.11
N VAL A 106 -0.85 20.07 3.07
CA VAL A 106 -1.83 19.05 2.63
C VAL A 106 -1.13 17.75 2.26
N ALA A 107 -0.03 17.82 1.51
CA ALA A 107 0.77 16.65 1.18
C ALA A 107 1.32 15.96 2.45
N LEU A 108 1.86 16.73 3.40
CA LEU A 108 2.37 16.20 4.65
C LEU A 108 1.27 15.51 5.47
N THR A 109 0.10 16.14 5.59
CA THR A 109 -1.08 15.57 6.28
C THR A 109 -1.53 14.27 5.61
N PHE A 110 -1.61 14.23 4.27
CA PHE A 110 -1.93 13.01 3.54
C PHE A 110 -0.96 11.87 3.89
N TRP A 111 0.34 12.13 3.84
CA TRP A 111 1.35 11.11 4.13
C TRP A 111 1.33 10.65 5.59
N LEU A 112 1.15 11.57 6.54
CA LEU A 112 1.14 11.23 7.96
C LEU A 112 -0.09 10.42 8.36
N PHE A 113 -1.28 10.85 7.93
CA PHE A 113 -2.54 10.34 8.47
C PHE A 113 -3.28 9.36 7.54
N ILE A 114 -3.19 9.51 6.21
CA ILE A 114 -3.92 8.65 5.27
C ILE A 114 -3.11 7.40 4.94
N VAL A 115 -1.85 7.58 4.55
CA VAL A 115 -0.98 6.46 4.17
C VAL A 115 -0.52 5.72 5.42
N SER A 116 -1.24 4.66 5.79
CA SER A 116 -1.02 3.90 7.03
C SER A 116 -1.07 2.39 6.78
N PRO A 117 -0.52 1.55 7.68
CA PRO A 117 -0.62 0.09 7.55
C PRO A 117 -2.07 -0.38 7.43
N ARG A 118 -2.99 0.15 8.26
CA ARG A 118 -4.43 -0.16 8.22
C ARG A 118 -5.08 0.16 6.86
N TRP A 119 -4.64 1.24 6.22
CA TRP A 119 -5.12 1.62 4.89
C TRP A 119 -4.70 0.63 3.80
N VAL A 120 -3.52 0.02 3.93
CA VAL A 120 -3.04 -1.07 3.06
C VAL A 120 -3.74 -2.39 3.40
N GLU A 121 -3.91 -2.69 4.68
CA GLU A 121 -4.57 -3.89 5.17
C GLU A 121 -6.01 -4.03 4.63
N SER A 122 -6.79 -2.95 4.66
CA SER A 122 -8.15 -2.93 4.12
C SER A 122 -8.24 -3.41 2.67
N ILE A 123 -7.30 -3.03 1.80
CA ILE A 123 -7.32 -3.47 0.40
C ILE A 123 -6.68 -4.85 0.20
N ALA A 124 -5.75 -5.23 1.08
CA ALA A 124 -5.19 -6.58 1.10
C ALA A 124 -6.28 -7.63 1.38
N TYR A 125 -7.20 -7.34 2.31
CA TYR A 125 -8.37 -8.19 2.57
C TYR A 125 -9.30 -8.28 1.36
N SER A 126 -9.62 -7.16 0.70
CA SER A 126 -10.45 -7.17 -0.51
C SER A 126 -9.82 -8.01 -1.63
N TYR A 127 -8.50 -7.90 -1.82
CA TYR A 127 -7.77 -8.74 -2.78
C TYR A 127 -7.81 -10.23 -2.39
N GLY A 128 -7.53 -10.56 -1.12
CA GLY A 128 -7.55 -11.94 -0.62
C GLY A 128 -8.93 -12.59 -0.76
N GLN A 129 -10.00 -11.88 -0.39
CA GLN A 129 -11.37 -12.35 -0.57
C GLN A 129 -11.67 -12.59 -2.05
N ARG A 130 -11.34 -11.65 -2.93
CA ARG A 130 -11.57 -11.80 -4.37
C ARG A 130 -10.78 -12.97 -4.96
N LEU A 131 -9.59 -13.25 -4.43
CA LEU A 131 -8.78 -14.40 -4.85
C LEU A 131 -9.46 -15.71 -4.44
N LEU A 132 -9.97 -15.83 -3.21
CA LEU A 132 -10.67 -17.03 -2.76
C LEU A 132 -11.98 -17.29 -3.52
N GLU A 133 -12.72 -16.25 -3.88
CA GLU A 133 -13.92 -16.37 -4.71
C GLU A 133 -13.63 -16.99 -6.08
N THR A 134 -12.38 -16.93 -6.58
CA THR A 134 -12.04 -17.58 -7.85
C THR A 134 -11.97 -19.10 -7.78
N VAL A 135 -11.92 -19.70 -6.59
CA VAL A 135 -11.91 -21.18 -6.43
C VAL A 135 -13.09 -21.81 -7.15
N GLU A 136 -14.28 -21.21 -7.08
CA GLU A 136 -15.50 -21.70 -7.74
C GLU A 136 -15.43 -21.65 -9.28
N SER A 137 -14.49 -20.87 -9.83
CA SER A 137 -14.33 -20.62 -11.26
C SER A 137 -13.15 -21.35 -11.90
N ILE A 138 -12.36 -22.04 -11.07
CA ILE A 138 -11.25 -22.89 -11.49
C ILE A 138 -11.82 -24.30 -11.65
N GLU A 139 -11.98 -24.74 -12.91
CA GLU A 139 -12.31 -26.13 -13.28
C GLU A 139 -11.07 -27.02 -13.29
#